data_AF-A0A842XZ04-F1
#
_entry.id   AF-A0A842XZ04-F1
#
_cell.length_a   1.000
_cell.length_b   1.000
_cell.length_c   1.000
_cell.angle_alpha   90.00
_cell.angle_beta   90.00
_cell.angle_gamma   90.00
#
_symmetry.space_group_name_H-M   'P 1'
#
loop_
_entity.id
_entity.type
_entity.pdbx_description
1 polymer ?
#
loop_
_entity_poly.entity_id
_entity_poly.type
_entity_poly.pdbx_seq_one_letter_code
_entity_poly.pdbx_strand_id
1 'polypeptide(L)'
;MLPDGKILFIHLDGTVDTARNILWIGDGIPGKFVKADQPKEEGYVHFHGMNGGHGAAVAPGTPGFWVRHIAVKEFEAPWGHVTPGIDTKFMPTPPPE
;
A
#
# COMPACT_ATOMS: atom_id res chain seq x y z
N MET A 1 -10.87 7.47 -6.55
CA MET A 1 -9.91 7.43 -7.67
C MET A 1 -9.82 8.84 -8.24
N LEU A 2 -8.61 9.34 -8.42
CA LEU A 2 -8.29 10.66 -8.96
C LEU A 2 -8.45 10.64 -10.49
N PRO A 3 -8.54 11.81 -11.16
CA PRO A 3 -8.73 11.89 -12.61
C PRO A 3 -7.68 11.16 -13.45
N ASP A 4 -6.45 11.00 -12.92
CA ASP A 4 -5.34 10.28 -13.54
C ASP A 4 -5.31 8.77 -13.19
N GLY A 5 -6.36 8.25 -12.56
CA GLY A 5 -6.48 6.86 -12.16
C GLY A 5 -5.77 6.52 -10.84
N LYS A 6 -5.03 7.46 -10.24
CA LYS A 6 -4.42 7.23 -8.92
C LYS A 6 -5.49 7.05 -7.84
N ILE A 7 -5.10 6.43 -6.73
CA ILE A 7 -5.95 6.28 -5.56
C ILE A 7 -5.36 7.01 -4.36
N LEU A 8 -6.24 7.43 -3.46
CA LEU A 8 -5.93 7.85 -2.11
C LEU A 8 -6.74 6.96 -1.17
N PHE A 9 -6.14 6.54 -0.07
CA PHE A 9 -6.79 5.71 0.93
C PHE A 9 -6.30 6.06 2.34
N ILE A 10 -7.02 5.56 3.34
CA ILE A 10 -6.68 5.69 4.75
C ILE A 10 -6.73 4.32 5.43
N HIS A 11 -5.83 4.09 6.37
CA HIS A 11 -5.87 2.97 7.29
C HIS A 11 -6.25 3.48 8.67
N LEU A 12 -7.23 2.85 9.26
CA LEU A 12 -7.76 3.18 10.58
C LEU A 12 -7.24 2.19 11.63
N ASP A 13 -7.28 2.57 12.90
CA ASP A 13 -6.95 1.70 14.03
C ASP A 13 -8.06 0.69 14.39
N GLY A 14 -9.14 0.69 13.64
CA GLY A 14 -10.29 -0.20 13.82
C GLY A 14 -11.21 -0.17 12.60
N THR A 15 -12.43 -0.68 12.78
CA THR A 15 -13.50 -0.57 11.78
C THR A 15 -13.96 0.88 11.65
N VAL A 16 -14.55 1.25 10.51
CA VAL A 16 -14.92 2.65 10.22
C VAL A 16 -15.84 3.27 11.28
N ASP A 17 -16.70 2.47 11.91
CA ASP A 17 -17.65 2.88 12.94
C ASP A 17 -17.04 3.01 14.35
N THR A 18 -15.89 2.38 14.61
CA THR A 18 -15.27 2.34 15.94
C THR A 18 -13.90 3.02 16.00
N ALA A 19 -13.28 3.27 14.85
CA ALA A 19 -11.96 3.85 14.74
C ALA A 19 -11.88 5.23 15.40
N ARG A 20 -10.76 5.49 16.05
CA ARG A 20 -10.46 6.78 16.70
C ARG A 20 -9.23 7.44 16.12
N ASN A 21 -8.41 6.70 15.39
CA ASN A 21 -7.18 7.19 14.80
C ASN A 21 -7.06 6.77 13.35
N ILE A 22 -6.48 7.67 12.55
CA ILE A 22 -5.85 7.31 11.28
C ILE A 22 -4.44 6.86 11.61
N LEU A 23 -4.04 5.68 11.12
CA LEU A 23 -2.70 5.11 11.28
C LEU A 23 -1.82 5.45 10.08
N TRP A 24 -2.36 5.26 8.86
CA TRP A 24 -1.71 5.67 7.62
C TRP A 24 -2.68 6.44 6.73
N ILE A 25 -2.14 7.40 6.00
CA ILE A 25 -2.69 7.81 4.71
C ILE A 25 -1.87 7.12 3.62
N GLY A 26 -2.44 6.88 2.46
CA GLY A 26 -1.66 6.30 1.38
C GLY A 26 -2.18 6.67 0.01
N ASP A 27 -1.29 6.58 -0.95
CA ASP A 27 -1.58 6.80 -2.36
C ASP A 27 -1.17 5.59 -3.19
N GLY A 28 -1.79 5.45 -4.36
CA GLY A 28 -1.54 4.32 -5.24
C GLY A 28 -1.48 4.73 -6.70
N ILE A 29 -0.55 4.10 -7.42
CA ILE A 29 -0.35 4.28 -8.86
C ILE A 29 -0.84 3.02 -9.58
N PRO A 30 -1.67 3.15 -10.62
CA PRO A 30 -2.07 2.02 -11.46
C PRO A 30 -0.84 1.32 -12.05
N GLY A 31 -0.86 -0.01 -12.07
CA GLY A 31 0.20 -0.81 -12.67
C GLY A 31 -0.15 -2.29 -12.69
N LYS A 32 0.86 -3.13 -12.86
CA LYS A 32 0.81 -4.58 -12.92
C LYS A 32 1.75 -5.18 -11.88
N PHE A 33 1.42 -6.39 -11.42
CA PHE A 33 2.27 -7.12 -10.48
C PHE A 33 3.45 -7.80 -11.19
N VAL A 34 4.43 -6.99 -11.61
CA VAL A 34 5.75 -7.40 -12.13
C VAL A 34 6.79 -6.34 -11.78
N LYS A 35 8.05 -6.74 -11.63
CA LYS A 35 9.14 -5.87 -11.19
C LYS A 35 9.38 -4.69 -12.13
N ALA A 36 9.25 -4.93 -13.43
CA ALA A 36 9.40 -3.88 -14.44
C ALA A 36 8.38 -2.73 -14.31
N ASP A 37 7.23 -2.99 -13.67
CA ASP A 37 6.13 -2.03 -13.52
C ASP A 37 6.03 -1.47 -12.09
N GLN A 38 6.90 -1.89 -11.17
CA GLN A 38 6.99 -1.32 -9.84
C GLN A 38 7.56 0.11 -9.93
N PRO A 39 6.88 1.13 -9.37
CA PRO A 39 7.40 2.49 -9.30
C PRO A 39 8.76 2.54 -8.61
N LYS A 40 9.64 3.40 -9.10
CA LYS A 40 10.99 3.58 -8.53
C LYS A 40 11.00 4.57 -7.37
N GLU A 41 9.95 5.37 -7.28
CA GLU A 41 9.70 6.31 -6.20
C GLU A 41 9.59 5.57 -4.86
N GLU A 42 10.13 6.18 -3.81
CA GLU A 42 10.16 5.58 -2.49
C GLU A 42 8.75 5.31 -1.95
N GLY A 43 8.59 4.12 -1.36
CA GLY A 43 7.40 3.74 -0.59
C GLY A 43 6.39 2.88 -1.33
N TYR A 44 6.47 2.73 -2.65
CA TYR A 44 5.59 1.84 -3.43
C TYR A 44 6.02 0.37 -3.31
N VAL A 45 5.97 -0.16 -2.09
CA VAL A 45 6.49 -1.49 -1.73
C VAL A 45 5.40 -2.58 -1.69
N HIS A 46 4.13 -2.19 -1.72
CA HIS A 46 2.99 -3.09 -1.59
C HIS A 46 2.07 -3.02 -2.81
N PHE A 47 1.46 -4.15 -3.20
CA PHE A 47 0.60 -4.26 -4.38
C PHE A 47 -0.78 -4.81 -4.05
N HIS A 48 -1.82 -4.12 -4.54
CA HIS A 48 -3.22 -4.56 -4.51
C HIS A 48 -3.69 -4.93 -5.92
N GLY A 49 -4.19 -6.15 -6.10
CA GLY A 49 -4.87 -6.52 -7.34
C GLY A 49 -6.21 -5.77 -7.50
N MET A 50 -6.57 -5.40 -8.74
CA MET A 50 -7.81 -4.67 -9.03
C MET A 50 -9.07 -5.41 -8.54
N ASN A 51 -9.04 -6.74 -8.59
CA ASN A 51 -10.14 -7.61 -8.16
C ASN A 51 -9.87 -8.25 -6.78
N GLY A 52 -9.02 -7.64 -5.97
CA GLY A 52 -8.58 -8.16 -4.68
C GLY A 52 -7.31 -9.01 -4.76
N GLY A 53 -6.82 -9.39 -3.57
CA GLY A 53 -5.54 -10.08 -3.40
C GLY A 53 -4.36 -9.11 -3.26
N HIS A 54 -3.30 -9.59 -2.61
CA HIS A 54 -2.07 -8.83 -2.35
C HIS A 54 -0.85 -9.68 -2.70
N GLY A 55 0.17 -9.05 -3.29
CA GLY A 55 1.47 -9.67 -3.57
C GLY A 55 1.36 -11.05 -4.23
N ALA A 56 2.00 -12.07 -3.64
CA ALA A 56 2.07 -13.43 -4.21
C ALA A 56 0.71 -14.13 -4.40
N ALA A 57 -0.37 -13.64 -3.77
CA ALA A 57 -1.73 -14.12 -4.05
C ALA A 57 -2.29 -13.60 -5.38
N VAL A 58 -1.57 -12.68 -6.03
CA VAL A 58 -1.91 -12.07 -7.32
C VAL A 58 -1.00 -12.66 -8.39
N ALA A 59 -1.57 -13.08 -9.52
CA ALA A 59 -0.79 -13.65 -10.61
C ALA A 59 0.15 -12.59 -11.24
N PRO A 60 1.34 -12.99 -11.74
CA PRO A 60 2.23 -12.08 -12.45
C PRO A 60 1.52 -11.31 -13.56
N GLY A 61 1.74 -10.00 -13.63
CA GLY A 61 1.17 -9.12 -14.67
C GLY A 61 -0.29 -8.72 -14.44
N THR A 62 -0.93 -9.16 -13.36
CA THR A 62 -2.30 -8.78 -13.01
C THR A 62 -2.40 -7.26 -12.80
N PRO A 63 -3.39 -6.58 -13.39
CA PRO A 63 -3.63 -5.16 -13.17
C PRO A 63 -4.04 -4.85 -11.72
N GLY A 64 -3.60 -3.71 -11.21
CA GLY A 64 -3.85 -3.28 -9.84
C GLY A 64 -3.16 -1.96 -9.51
N PHE A 65 -2.77 -1.81 -8.26
CA PHE A 65 -2.14 -0.60 -7.75
C PHE A 65 -0.88 -0.94 -6.94
N TRP A 66 0.22 -0.28 -7.28
CA TRP A 66 1.35 -0.14 -6.39
C TRP A 66 1.02 0.97 -5.39
N VAL A 67 1.02 0.64 -4.10
CA VAL A 67 0.58 1.54 -3.04
C VAL A 67 1.72 1.88 -2.10
N ARG A 68 1.65 3.11 -1.59
CA ARG A 68 2.56 3.65 -0.59
C ARG A 68 1.77 4.02 0.65
N HIS A 69 2.28 3.61 1.79
CA HIS A 69 1.72 3.91 3.10
C HIS A 69 2.56 4.98 3.79
N ILE A 70 1.90 6.00 4.31
CA ILE A 70 2.51 7.13 5.02
C ILE A 70 1.91 7.15 6.41
N ALA A 71 2.70 6.74 7.40
CA ALA A 71 2.29 6.74 8.79
C ALA A 71 2.11 8.19 9.27
N VAL A 72 1.00 8.46 9.95
CA VAL A 72 0.68 9.83 10.44
C VAL A 72 0.96 10.00 11.94
N LYS A 73 1.30 8.90 12.63
CA LYS A 73 1.61 8.87 14.06
C LYS A 73 2.50 7.67 14.39
N GLU A 74 3.00 7.63 15.62
CA GLU A 74 3.71 6.49 16.17
C GLU A 74 2.74 5.41 16.67
N PHE A 75 3.04 4.14 16.41
CA PHE A 75 2.31 2.97 16.93
C PHE A 75 3.10 1.67 16.69
N GLU A 76 2.66 0.58 17.31
CA GLU A 76 3.22 -0.76 17.09
C GLU A 76 2.44 -1.51 16.00
N ALA A 77 3.16 -2.06 15.02
CA ALA A 77 2.63 -2.94 13.99
C ALA A 77 3.18 -4.37 14.18
N PRO A 78 2.62 -5.39 13.50
CA PRO A 78 3.17 -6.75 13.55
C PRO A 78 4.65 -6.87 13.11
N TRP A 79 5.17 -5.89 12.37
CA TRP A 79 6.57 -5.80 11.93
C TRP A 79 7.43 -4.85 12.78
N GLY A 80 6.90 -4.34 13.90
CA GLY A 80 7.60 -3.49 14.85
C GLY A 80 7.08 -2.05 14.93
N HIS A 81 7.88 -1.20 15.59
CA HIS A 81 7.56 0.19 15.82
C HIS A 81 7.55 1.01 14.51
N VAL A 82 6.44 1.70 14.26
CA VAL A 82 6.25 2.58 13.10
C VAL A 82 6.34 4.03 13.56
N THR A 83 7.10 4.84 12.83
CA THR A 83 7.22 6.28 13.04
C THR A 83 6.56 7.06 11.89
N PRO A 84 6.15 8.32 12.12
CA PRO A 84 5.55 9.15 11.06
C PRO A 84 6.46 9.29 9.84
N GLY A 85 5.88 9.17 8.65
CA GLY A 85 6.60 9.22 7.37
C GLY A 85 6.27 8.04 6.45
N ILE A 86 7.01 7.92 5.34
CA ILE A 86 6.84 6.80 4.40
C ILE A 86 7.22 5.49 5.10
N ASP A 87 6.28 4.55 5.19
CA ASP A 87 6.49 3.24 5.79
C ASP A 87 6.94 2.25 4.72
N THR A 88 8.25 2.22 4.45
CA THR A 88 8.86 1.28 3.49
C THR A 88 8.86 -0.17 3.96
N LYS A 89 8.43 -0.43 5.21
CA LYS A 89 8.29 -1.76 5.79
C LYS A 89 6.84 -2.24 5.81
N PHE A 90 5.90 -1.45 5.28
CA PHE A 90 4.50 -1.83 5.20
C PHE A 90 4.32 -3.04 4.26
N MET A 91 4.32 -4.22 4.87
CA MET A 91 4.05 -5.52 4.25
C MET A 91 4.55 -5.65 2.79
N PRO A 92 5.86 -5.50 2.49
CA PRO A 92 6.32 -5.44 1.11
C PRO A 92 5.89 -6.68 0.32
N THR A 93 5.53 -6.48 -0.95
CA THR A 93 5.14 -7.54 -1.88
C THR A 93 6.16 -7.62 -3.01
N PRO A 94 7.21 -8.46 -2.88
CA PRO A 94 8.21 -8.62 -3.93
C PRO A 94 7.54 -9.12 -5.21
N PRO A 95 7.58 -8.35 -6.31
CA PRO A 95 7.01 -8.79 -7.56
C PRO A 95 7.92 -9.82 -8.25
N PRO A 96 7.34 -10.71 -9.08
CA PRO A 96 8.13 -11.53 -10.01
C PRO A 96 8.84 -10.64 -11.04
N GLU A 97 9.91 -11.17 -11.64
CA GLU A 97 10.58 -10.52 -12.78
C GLU A 97 9.63 -10.25 -13.95
#